data_AF-A0AA43ZJ94-F1
#
_entry.id   AF-A0AA43ZJ94-F1
#
_cell.length_a   1.000
_cell.length_b   1.000
_cell.length_c   1.000
_cell.angle_alpha   90.00
_cell.angle_beta   90.00
_cell.angle_gamma   90.00
#
_symmetry.space_group_name_H-M   'P 1'
#
loop_
_entity.id
_entity.type
_entity.pdbx_description
1 polymer ?
#
loop_
_entity_poly.entity_id
_entity_poly.type
_entity_poly.pdbx_seq_one_letter_code
_entity_poly.pdbx_strand_id
1 'polypeptide(L)'
;MKTIVIEWHFDGQTAFAHFPEPFPMDPQEWEAFASVFDELGFTPDQSGGDRRTAPSSAATRERLTAGLKALGYAVEERTANVEHR
;
A
#
# COMPACT_ATOMS: atom_id res chain seq x y z
N MET A 1 -16.46 1.75 9.38
CA MET A 1 -15.68 1.51 8.15
C MET A 1 -14.32 2.12 8.37
N LYS A 2 -13.25 1.32 8.24
CA LYS A 2 -11.87 1.77 8.49
C LYS A 2 -11.30 2.34 7.17
N THR A 3 -10.54 3.42 7.25
CA THR A 3 -9.91 4.04 6.08
C THR A 3 -8.43 3.70 6.06
N ILE A 4 -7.96 3.18 4.93
CA ILE A 4 -6.55 3.01 4.61
C ILE A 4 -6.16 4.20 3.73
N VAL A 5 -5.13 4.94 4.16
CA VAL A 5 -4.49 5.95 3.30
C VAL A 5 -3.26 5.31 2.68
N ILE A 6 -3.20 5.28 1.35
CA ILE A 6 -2.04 4.81 0.60
C ILE A 6 -1.33 6.04 0.05
N GLU A 7 -0.11 6.27 0.54
CA GLU A 7 0.78 7.27 -0.01
C GLU A 7 1.67 6.61 -1.07
N TRP A 8 1.39 6.95 -2.32
CA TRP A 8 2.16 6.50 -3.47
C TRP A 8 3.35 7.41 -3.69
N HIS A 9 4.55 6.83 -3.63
CA HIS A 9 5.76 7.45 -4.18
C HIS A 9 6.15 6.75 -5.47
N PHE A 10 6.60 7.52 -6.45
CA PHE A 10 7.10 7.02 -7.72
C PHE A 10 8.53 7.53 -7.92
N ASP A 11 9.50 6.62 -8.05
CA ASP A 11 10.89 6.94 -8.41
C ASP A 11 11.19 6.60 -9.89
N GLY A 12 10.15 6.59 -10.73
CA GLY A 12 10.22 6.26 -12.15
C GLY A 12 10.10 4.76 -12.46
N GLN A 13 10.58 3.86 -11.59
CA GLN A 13 10.47 2.41 -11.81
C GLN A 13 9.76 1.63 -10.70
N THR A 14 9.64 2.21 -9.50
CA THR A 14 9.05 1.57 -8.34
C THR A 14 7.88 2.39 -7.82
N ALA A 15 6.78 1.70 -7.49
CA ALA A 15 5.70 2.27 -6.71
C ALA A 15 5.88 1.86 -5.25
N PHE A 16 5.94 2.85 -4.36
CA PHE A 16 5.95 2.61 -2.91
C PHE A 16 4.54 2.86 -2.39
N ALA A 17 3.97 1.87 -1.70
CA ALA A 17 2.78 2.08 -0.90
C ALA A 17 3.23 2.30 0.55
N HIS A 18 3.10 3.54 1.03
CA HIS A 18 3.33 3.88 2.43
C HIS A 18 2.00 3.97 3.16
N PHE A 19 1.97 3.39 4.36
CA PHE A 19 0.79 3.31 5.20
C PHE A 19 1.09 3.99 6.54
N PRO A 20 0.53 5.16 6.82
CA PRO A 20 0.86 5.89 8.03
C PRO A 20 0.28 5.20 9.27
N GLU A 21 1.13 5.00 10.27
CA GLU A 21 0.71 4.56 11.61
C GLU A 21 -0.13 5.63 12.33
N PRO A 22 -1.02 5.22 13.27
CA PRO A 22 -1.28 3.85 13.68
C PRO A 22 -2.23 3.13 12.71
N PHE A 23 -1.87 1.90 12.32
CA PHE A 23 -2.77 1.03 11.59
C PHE A 23 -3.98 0.68 12.46
N PRO A 24 -5.22 0.95 12.01
CA PRO A 24 -6.41 0.65 12.80
C PRO A 24 -6.79 -0.84 12.72
N MET A 25 -5.80 -1.75 12.69
CA MET A 25 -6.01 -3.18 12.40
C MET A 25 -5.64 -4.06 13.59
N ASP A 26 -6.53 -4.98 13.93
CA ASP A 26 -6.25 -6.06 14.87
C ASP A 26 -5.31 -7.11 14.23
N PRO A 27 -4.55 -7.90 15.00
CA PRO A 27 -3.61 -8.89 14.44
C PRO A 27 -4.24 -9.90 13.46
N GLN A 28 -5.54 -10.16 13.60
CA GLN A 28 -6.29 -11.07 12.72
C GLN A 28 -6.65 -10.41 11.37
N GLU A 29 -6.84 -9.09 11.35
CA GLU A 29 -7.04 -8.32 10.13
C GLU A 29 -5.73 -8.13 9.36
N TRP A 30 -4.59 -8.17 10.06
CA TRP A 30 -3.26 -8.06 9.47
C TRP A 30 -2.95 -9.19 8.48
N GLU A 31 -3.36 -10.42 8.76
CA GLU A 31 -3.08 -11.57 7.87
C GLU A 31 -3.80 -11.40 6.53
N ALA A 32 -5.10 -11.09 6.56
CA ALA A 32 -5.90 -10.84 5.35
C ALA A 32 -5.41 -9.59 4.61
N PHE A 33 -5.01 -8.54 5.34
CA PHE A 33 -4.40 -7.36 4.75
C PHE A 33 -3.10 -7.73 4.04
N ALA A 34 -2.17 -8.42 4.72
CA ALA A 34 -0.88 -8.83 4.19
C ALA A 34 -0.99 -9.73 2.95
N SER A 35 -1.99 -10.61 2.88
CA SER A 35 -2.15 -11.52 1.73
C SER A 35 -2.41 -10.76 0.42
N VAL A 36 -3.15 -9.64 0.46
CA VAL A 36 -3.41 -8.79 -0.73
C VAL A 36 -2.09 -8.25 -1.30
N PHE A 37 -1.13 -7.94 -0.43
CA PHE A 37 0.19 -7.45 -0.86
C PHE A 37 1.04 -8.57 -1.44
N ASP A 38 1.07 -9.72 -0.77
CA ASP A 38 1.88 -10.87 -1.19
C ASP A 38 1.40 -11.39 -2.56
N GLU A 39 0.10 -11.42 -2.82
CA GLU A 39 -0.49 -11.78 -4.12
C GLU A 39 -0.08 -10.83 -5.26
N LEU A 40 0.12 -9.55 -4.94
CA LEU A 40 0.51 -8.52 -5.90
C LEU A 40 2.04 -8.37 -6.02
N GLY A 41 2.80 -9.20 -5.31
CA GLY A 41 4.26 -9.22 -5.35
C GLY A 41 4.91 -8.04 -4.63
N PHE A 42 4.23 -7.44 -3.66
CA PHE A 42 4.82 -6.41 -2.82
C PHE A 42 5.84 -7.05 -1.86
N THR A 43 7.07 -6.55 -1.87
CA THR A 43 8.11 -6.97 -0.92
C THR A 43 8.26 -5.96 0.20
N PRO A 44 8.61 -6.39 1.43
CA PRO A 44 8.99 -5.47 2.48
C PRO A 44 10.18 -4.62 2.03
N ASP A 45 10.17 -3.33 2.34
CA ASP A 45 11.37 -2.52 2.24
C ASP A 45 12.43 -3.09 3.19
N GLN A 46 13.68 -3.21 2.71
CA GLN A 46 14.83 -3.69 3.50
C GLN A 46 15.06 -2.84 4.77
N SER A 47 14.47 -1.65 4.83
CA SER A 47 14.48 -0.73 5.96
C SER A 47 13.63 -1.18 7.16
N GLY A 48 12.82 -2.23 7.02
CA GLY A 48 12.10 -2.86 8.15
C GLY A 48 10.91 -2.06 8.71
N GLY A 49 10.31 -1.16 7.93
CA GLY A 49 9.13 -0.37 8.31
C GLY A 49 7.86 -0.71 7.52
N ASP A 50 6.83 0.14 7.66
CA ASP A 50 5.48 0.00 7.04
C ASP A 50 5.43 0.24 5.52
N ARG A 51 6.60 0.18 4.88
CA ARG A 51 6.74 0.44 3.46
C ARG A 51 6.86 -0.88 2.72
N ARG A 52 5.94 -1.09 1.76
CA ARG A 52 6.03 -2.21 0.82
C ARG A 52 6.24 -1.69 -0.59
N THR A 53 7.07 -2.41 -1.36
CA THR A 53 7.48 -2.02 -2.72
C THR A 53 6.97 -3.01 -3.75
N ALA A 54 6.42 -2.51 -4.85
CA ALA A 54 6.07 -3.33 -6.01
C ALA A 54 6.47 -2.61 -7.31
N PRO A 55 6.58 -3.34 -8.44
CA PRO A 55 6.80 -2.72 -9.74
C PRO A 55 5.75 -1.65 -10.02
N SER A 56 6.20 -0.46 -10.44
CA SER A 56 5.29 0.65 -10.74
C SER A 56 4.46 0.30 -11.97
N SER A 57 3.18 0.01 -11.76
CA SER A 57 2.20 -0.11 -12.84
C SER A 57 0.85 0.39 -12.36
N ALA A 58 0.09 1.03 -13.26
CA ALA A 58 -1.29 1.42 -12.98
C ALA A 58 -2.15 0.22 -12.55
N ALA A 59 -1.89 -0.95 -13.15
CA ALA A 59 -2.55 -2.20 -12.80
C ALA A 59 -2.26 -2.66 -11.37
N THR A 60 -1.03 -2.46 -10.86
CA THR A 60 -0.65 -2.80 -9.48
C THR A 60 -1.47 -1.96 -8.49
N ARG A 61 -1.60 -0.66 -8.75
CA ARG A 61 -2.38 0.27 -7.91
C ARG A 61 -3.86 -0.08 -7.91
N GLU A 62 -4.46 -0.28 -9.09
CA GLU A 62 -5.88 -0.62 -9.21
C GLU A 62 -6.22 -1.93 -8.49
N ARG A 63 -5.37 -2.96 -8.62
CA ARG A 63 -5.58 -4.25 -7.97
C ARG A 63 -5.45 -4.16 -6.44
N LEU A 64 -4.48 -3.39 -5.94
CA LEU A 64 -4.33 -3.17 -4.51
C LEU A 64 -5.58 -2.48 -3.93
N THR A 65 -6.02 -1.40 -4.56
CA THR A 65 -7.22 -0.67 -4.14
C THR A 65 -8.47 -1.55 -4.21
N ALA A 66 -8.59 -2.42 -5.21
CA ALA A 66 -9.69 -3.38 -5.31
C ALA A 66 -9.67 -4.42 -4.18
N GLY A 67 -8.50 -5.01 -3.89
CA GLY A 67 -8.34 -6.01 -2.82
C GLY A 67 -8.68 -5.43 -1.45
N LEU A 68 -8.20 -4.22 -1.14
CA LEU A 68 -8.50 -3.55 0.13
C LEU A 68 -9.98 -3.19 0.26
N LYS A 69 -10.64 -2.74 -0.82
CA LYS A 69 -12.09 -2.50 -0.82
C LYS A 69 -12.88 -3.79 -0.61
N ALA A 70 -12.42 -4.92 -1.16
CA ALA A 70 -13.05 -6.23 -0.97
C ALA A 70 -12.97 -6.70 0.49
N LEU A 71 -11.93 -6.32 1.22
CA LEU A 71 -11.81 -6.53 2.67
C LEU A 71 -12.67 -5.56 3.52
N GLY A 72 -13.38 -4.62 2.88
CA GLY A 72 -14.29 -3.68 3.56
C GLY A 72 -13.66 -2.34 3.98
N TYR A 73 -12.46 -2.03 3.48
CA TYR A 73 -11.80 -0.74 3.74
C TYR A 73 -12.26 0.36 2.79
N ALA A 74 -12.39 1.58 3.32
CA ALA A 74 -12.28 2.79 2.50
C ALA A 74 -10.80 2.96 2.11
N VAL A 75 -10.54 3.30 0.85
CA VAL A 75 -9.16 3.54 0.37
C VAL A 75 -9.06 4.98 -0.11
N GLU A 76 -8.19 5.74 0.51
CA GLU A 76 -7.75 7.05 0.04
C GLU A 76 -6.36 6.93 -0.57
N GLU A 77 -6.16 7.52 -1.74
CA GLU A 77 -4.87 7.51 -2.42
C GLU A 77 -4.29 8.92 -2.44
N ARG A 78 -3.06 9.07 -1.99
CA ARG A 78 -2.29 10.32 -2.04
C ARG A 78 -1.07 10.08 -2.89
N THR A 79 -0.75 11.03 -3.77
CA THR A 79 0.50 10.99 -4.54
C THR A 79 1.44 12.00 -3.91
N ALA A 80 2.55 11.52 -3.34
CA ALA A 80 3.60 12.40 -2.90
C ALA A 80 4.45 12.77 -4.12
N ASN A 81 4.23 13.96 -4.68
CA ASN A 81 5.20 14.53 -5.61
C ASN A 81 6.48 14.76 -4.82
N VAL A 82 7.50 13.95 -5.09
CA VAL A 82 8.85 14.28 -4.64
C VAL A 82 9.27 15.46 -5.51
N GLU A 83 9.12 16.68 -5.00
CA GLU A 83 9.72 17.85 -5.62
C GLU A 83 11.23 17.61 -5.64
N HIS A 84 11.77 17.32 -6.83
CA HIS A 84 13.20 17.36 -7.07
C HIS A 84 13.70 18.76 -6.71
N ARG A 85 14.33 18.89 -5.54
CA ARG A 85 15.19 20.02 -5.18
C ARG A 85 16.64 19.61 -5.31
#